data_AF-A0A3M2FFY6-F1
#
_entry.id   AF-A0A3M2FFY6-F1
#
_cell.length_a   1.000
_cell.length_b   1.000
_cell.length_c   1.000
_cell.angle_alpha   90.00
_cell.angle_beta   90.00
_cell.angle_gamma   90.00
#
_symmetry.space_group_name_H-M   'P 1'
#
loop_
_entity.id
_entity.type
_entity.pdbx_description
1 polymer ?
#
loop_
_entity_poly.entity_id
_entity_poly.type
_entity_poly.pdbx_seq_one_letter_code
_entity_poly.pdbx_strand_id
1 'polypeptide(L)'
;MMRNLLVVFVFFFGPAILMLIARSLLFMLRLWWQARQARARETQVIDVTPVRHERPSRAFVVVAIVLGIVSAVLAYQALNTKPAPKRIYVPAHLDAQGKVVPGHWETLPRQQP
;
A
#
# COMPACT_ATOMS: atom_id res chain seq x y z
N MET A 1 -0.63 13.58 -27.57
CA MET A 1 -0.31 13.55 -26.12
C MET A 1 -0.92 12.35 -25.39
N MET A 2 -2.17 11.95 -25.65
CA MET A 2 -2.80 10.79 -24.98
C MET A 2 -1.99 9.48 -25.08
N ARG A 3 -1.33 9.23 -26.23
CA ARG A 3 -0.52 8.01 -26.44
C ARG A 3 0.62 7.87 -25.41
N ASN A 4 1.29 8.96 -25.06
CA ASN A 4 2.40 8.92 -24.09
C ASN A 4 1.88 8.70 -22.66
N LEU A 5 0.70 9.26 -22.34
CA LEU A 5 0.03 9.02 -21.05
C LEU A 5 -0.34 7.55 -20.89
N LEU A 6 -0.86 6.91 -21.94
CA LEU A 6 -1.21 5.49 -21.92
C LEU A 6 0.03 4.61 -21.73
N VAL A 7 1.14 4.92 -22.41
CA VAL A 7 2.41 4.22 -22.24
C VAL A 7 2.94 4.35 -20.80
N VAL A 8 2.94 5.57 -20.23
CA VAL A 8 3.38 5.76 -18.84
C VAL A 8 2.48 4.99 -17.86
N PHE A 9 1.17 5.02 -18.04
CA PHE A 9 0.25 4.26 -17.18
C PHE A 9 0.50 2.76 -17.26
N VAL A 10 0.63 2.21 -18.48
CA VAL A 10 0.85 0.77 -18.67
C VAL A 10 2.21 0.33 -18.14
N PHE A 11 3.28 1.10 -18.37
CA PHE A 11 4.62 0.71 -17.89
C PHE A 11 4.85 0.98 -16.40
N PHE A 12 4.17 1.96 -15.82
CA PHE A 12 4.28 2.25 -14.39
C PHE A 12 3.39 1.34 -13.55
N PHE A 13 2.11 1.18 -13.93
CA PHE A 13 1.15 0.36 -13.17
C PHE A 13 1.06 -1.09 -13.65
N GLY A 14 1.44 -1.37 -14.90
CA GLY A 14 1.41 -2.73 -15.45
C GLY A 14 2.19 -3.73 -14.60
N PRO A 15 3.44 -3.46 -14.20
CA PRO A 15 4.19 -4.37 -13.33
C PRO A 15 3.52 -4.62 -11.97
N ALA A 16 2.93 -3.58 -11.37
CA ALA A 16 2.22 -3.70 -10.10
C ALA A 16 0.95 -4.55 -10.23
N ILE A 17 0.16 -4.32 -11.29
CA ILE A 17 -1.05 -5.09 -11.60
C ILE A 17 -0.68 -6.54 -11.93
N LEU A 18 0.37 -6.76 -12.73
CA LEU A 18 0.88 -8.09 -13.07
C LEU A 18 1.31 -8.86 -11.83
N MET A 19 2.07 -8.22 -10.92
CA MET A 19 2.46 -8.80 -9.63
C MET A 19 1.26 -9.14 -8.76
N LEU A 20 0.24 -8.28 -8.71
CA LEU A 20 -0.98 -8.52 -7.95
C LEU A 20 -1.74 -9.74 -8.49
N ILE A 21 -1.90 -9.83 -9.82
CA ILE A 21 -2.54 -10.97 -10.48
C ILE A 21 -1.75 -12.25 -10.21
N ALA A 22 -0.43 -12.23 -10.42
CA ALA A 22 0.43 -13.39 -10.20
C ALA A 22 0.36 -13.87 -8.73
N ARG A 23 0.42 -12.95 -7.76
CA ARG A 23 0.30 -13.28 -6.34
C ARG A 23 -1.05 -13.91 -6.00
N SER A 24 -2.12 -13.37 -6.57
CA SER A 24 -3.48 -13.86 -6.34
C SER A 24 -3.67 -15.25 -6.93
N LEU A 25 -3.13 -15.49 -8.13
CA LEU A 25 -3.15 -16.78 -8.79
C LEU A 25 -2.36 -17.84 -8.00
N LEU A 26 -1.16 -17.49 -7.52
CA LEU A 26 -0.34 -18.38 -6.68
C LEU A 26 -1.03 -18.71 -5.36
N PHE A 27 -1.69 -17.73 -4.72
CA PHE A 27 -2.43 -17.96 -3.49
C PHE A 27 -3.60 -18.92 -3.72
N MET A 28 -4.35 -18.74 -4.81
CA MET A 28 -5.45 -19.62 -5.18
C MET A 28 -4.98 -21.04 -5.54
N LEU A 29 -3.87 -21.17 -6.28
CA LEU A 29 -3.23 -22.46 -6.57
C LEU A 29 -2.79 -23.17 -5.29
N ARG A 30 -2.21 -22.44 -4.34
CA ARG A 30 -1.79 -22.97 -3.05
C ARG A 30 -2.98 -23.47 -2.23
N LEU A 31 -4.05 -22.68 -2.16
CA LEU A 31 -5.30 -23.10 -1.49
C LEU A 31 -5.90 -24.34 -2.16
N TRP A 32 -5.90 -24.39 -3.49
CA TRP A 32 -6.40 -25.54 -4.24
C TRP A 32 -5.57 -26.80 -3.97
N TRP A 33 -4.24 -26.69 -3.96
CA TRP A 33 -3.37 -27.81 -3.59
C TRP A 33 -3.60 -28.28 -2.16
N GLN A 34 -3.74 -27.36 -1.20
CA GLN A 34 -4.05 -27.71 0.18
C GLN A 34 -5.41 -28.40 0.31
N ALA A 35 -6.44 -27.89 -0.37
CA ALA A 35 -7.77 -28.51 -0.39
C ALA A 35 -7.74 -29.90 -1.04
N ARG A 36 -6.94 -30.08 -2.09
CA ARG A 36 -6.78 -31.37 -2.76
C ARG A 36 -6.02 -32.37 -1.88
N GLN A 37 -5.01 -31.92 -1.14
CA GLN A 37 -4.30 -32.73 -0.14
C GLN A 37 -5.21 -33.09 1.05
N ALA A 38 -6.07 -32.17 1.50
CA ALA A 38 -7.04 -32.43 2.55
C ALA A 38 -8.05 -33.52 2.13
N ARG A 39 -8.59 -33.42 0.92
CA ARG A 39 -9.50 -34.44 0.36
C ARG A 39 -8.85 -35.80 0.18
N ALA A 40 -7.56 -35.85 -0.17
CA ALA A 40 -6.81 -37.11 -0.28
C ALA A 40 -6.51 -37.74 1.10
N ARG A 41 -6.50 -36.95 2.18
CA ARG A 41 -6.34 -37.43 3.57
C ARG A 41 -7.67 -37.85 4.21
N GLU A 42 -8.78 -37.22 3.81
CA GLU A 42 -10.15 -37.54 4.30
C GLU A 42 -10.58 -38.98 4.00
N THR A 43 -10.11 -39.61 2.92
CA THR A 43 -10.50 -40.98 2.56
C THR A 43 -9.79 -42.08 3.37
N GLN A 44 -8.81 -41.74 4.23
CA GLN A 44 -8.02 -42.76 4.94
C GLN A 44 -7.88 -42.55 6.45
N VAL A 45 -8.56 -41.57 7.04
CA VAL A 45 -8.51 -41.32 8.48
C VAL A 45 -9.94 -41.25 9.01
N ILE A 46 -10.36 -42.30 9.75
CA ILE A 46 -11.46 -42.18 10.71
C ILE A 46 -10.92 -41.28 11.82
N ASP A 47 -11.01 -39.97 11.60
CA ASP A 47 -10.50 -38.98 12.53
C ASP A 47 -11.54 -38.83 13.66
N VAL A 48 -11.30 -39.52 14.77
CA VAL A 48 -12.03 -39.35 16.04
C VAL A 48 -11.48 -38.11 16.80
N THR A 49 -10.98 -37.10 16.09
CA THR A 49 -10.57 -35.84 16.71
C THR A 49 -11.66 -34.80 16.48
N PRO A 50 -12.41 -34.40 17.53
CA PRO A 50 -13.47 -33.42 17.38
C PRO A 50 -12.88 -32.07 16.96
N VAL A 51 -13.18 -31.66 15.73
CA VAL A 51 -12.81 -30.34 15.21
C VAL A 51 -13.69 -29.31 15.93
N ARG A 52 -13.17 -28.71 17.00
CA ARG A 52 -13.86 -27.63 17.73
C ARG A 52 -13.99 -26.42 16.82
N HIS A 53 -15.18 -26.25 16.25
CA HIS A 53 -15.58 -25.03 15.55
C HIS A 53 -15.93 -23.96 16.57
N GLU A 54 -14.91 -23.44 17.27
CA GLU A 54 -15.12 -22.29 18.14
C GLU A 54 -15.24 -21.04 17.28
N ARG A 55 -16.46 -20.49 17.22
CA ARG A 55 -16.69 -19.20 16.56
C ARG A 55 -15.84 -18.14 17.28
N PRO A 56 -15.17 -17.25 16.54
CA PRO A 56 -14.41 -16.17 17.15
C PRO A 56 -15.30 -15.38 18.10
N SER A 57 -14.74 -14.99 19.25
CA SER A 57 -15.51 -14.28 20.27
C SER A 57 -16.03 -12.96 19.70
N ARG A 58 -17.27 -12.59 20.04
CA ARG A 58 -17.86 -11.31 19.59
C ARG A 58 -16.99 -10.12 20.03
N ALA A 59 -16.35 -10.23 21.19
CA ALA A 59 -15.40 -9.23 21.67
C ALA A 59 -14.21 -9.05 20.72
N PHE A 60 -13.63 -10.14 20.23
CA PHE A 60 -12.55 -10.09 19.24
C PHE A 60 -13.00 -9.38 17.95
N VAL A 61 -14.19 -9.72 17.44
CA VAL A 61 -14.74 -9.08 16.23
C VAL A 61 -14.94 -7.58 16.44
N VAL A 62 -15.51 -7.17 17.57
CA VAL A 62 -15.72 -5.76 17.90
C VAL A 62 -14.39 -5.00 17.98
N VAL A 63 -13.39 -5.56 18.68
CA VAL A 63 -12.06 -4.94 18.79
C VAL A 63 -11.40 -4.81 17.42
N ALA A 64 -11.48 -5.84 16.58
CA ALA A 64 -10.92 -5.79 15.23
C ALA A 64 -11.58 -4.71 14.36
N ILE A 65 -12.91 -4.57 14.44
CA ILE A 65 -13.65 -3.52 13.73
C ILE A 65 -13.22 -2.13 14.22
N VAL A 66 -13.15 -1.94 15.54
CA VAL A 66 -12.76 -0.65 16.13
C VAL A 66 -11.34 -0.26 15.71
N LEU A 67 -10.37 -1.18 15.80
CA LEU A 67 -9.00 -0.92 15.36
C LEU A 67 -8.93 -0.61 13.86
N GLY A 68 -9.71 -1.31 13.04
CA GLY A 68 -9.81 -1.05 11.60
C GLY A 68 -10.31 0.36 11.30
N ILE A 69 -11.38 0.79 11.97
CA ILE A 69 -11.95 2.14 11.81
C ILE A 69 -10.95 3.21 12.27
N VAL A 70 -10.32 3.04 13.43
CA VAL A 70 -9.33 3.98 13.95
C VAL A 70 -8.16 4.14 12.97
N SER A 71 -7.63 3.02 12.45
CA SER A 71 -6.56 3.04 11.46
C SER A 71 -6.96 3.77 10.17
N ALA A 72 -8.17 3.50 9.67
CA ALA A 72 -8.69 4.16 8.47
C ALA A 72 -8.84 5.68 8.64
N VAL A 73 -9.34 6.12 9.80
CA VAL A 73 -9.49 7.55 10.13
C VAL A 73 -8.12 8.23 10.21
N LEU A 74 -7.15 7.62 10.89
CA LEU A 74 -5.80 8.17 11.01
C LEU A 74 -5.12 8.26 9.63
N ALA A 75 -5.26 7.23 8.80
CA ALA A 75 -4.74 7.25 7.43
C ALA A 75 -5.37 8.35 6.59
N TYR A 76 -6.70 8.52 6.69
CA TYR A 76 -7.40 9.59 5.99
C TYR A 76 -6.93 10.98 6.43
N GLN A 77 -6.74 11.20 7.73
CA GLN A 77 -6.21 12.47 8.25
C GLN A 77 -4.77 12.73 7.77
N ALA A 78 -3.91 11.71 7.77
CA ALA A 78 -2.55 11.84 7.26
C ALA A 78 -2.53 12.23 5.78
N LEU A 79 -3.41 11.65 4.96
CA LEU A 79 -3.54 11.98 3.54
C LEU A 79 -4.14 13.38 3.29
N ASN A 80 -5.03 13.84 4.17
CA ASN A 80 -5.64 15.16 4.08
C ASN A 80 -4.81 16.28 4.70
N THR A 81 -3.66 15.97 5.29
CA THR A 81 -2.76 16.99 5.81
C THR A 81 -2.21 17.78 4.62
N LYS A 82 -2.38 19.11 4.65
CA LYS A 82 -1.97 20.00 3.53
C LYS A 82 -0.53 19.68 3.11
N PRO A 83 -0.25 19.51 1.82
CA PRO A 83 1.12 19.26 1.37
C PRO A 83 2.02 20.40 1.87
N ALA A 84 3.16 20.03 2.45
CA ALA A 84 4.17 20.99 2.88
C ALA A 84 4.51 21.90 1.69
N PRO A 85 4.75 23.21 1.92
CA PRO A 85 5.11 24.12 0.85
C PRO A 85 6.32 23.55 0.10
N LYS A 86 6.22 23.49 -1.23
CA LYS A 86 7.29 22.96 -2.09
C LYS A 86 8.54 23.81 -1.86
N ARG A 87 9.58 23.22 -1.27
CA ARG A 87 10.88 23.87 -1.06
C ARG A 87 11.81 23.47 -2.18
N ILE A 88 12.54 24.43 -2.72
CA ILE A 88 13.66 24.18 -3.63
C ILE A 88 14.94 24.45 -2.85
N TYR A 89 15.90 23.55 -3.01
CA TYR A 89 17.24 23.79 -2.51
C TYR A 89 18.00 24.63 -3.53
N VAL A 90 18.46 25.80 -3.10
CA VAL A 90 19.36 26.65 -3.88
C VAL A 90 20.78 26.31 -3.44
N PRO A 91 21.64 25.76 -4.33
CA PRO A 91 23.02 25.48 -3.99
C PRO A 91 23.79 26.80 -3.72
N ALA A 92 24.95 26.66 -3.09
CA ALA A 92 25.84 27.80 -2.87
C ALA A 92 26.22 28.42 -4.22
N HIS A 93 26.12 29.74 -4.33
CA HIS A 93 26.37 30.48 -5.57
C HIS A 93 27.03 31.82 -5.26
N LEU A 94 27.54 32.48 -6.29
CA LEU A 94 28.05 33.85 -6.19
C LEU A 94 26.93 34.81 -6.54
N ASP A 95 26.73 35.85 -5.73
CA ASP A 95 25.79 36.93 -6.03
C ASP A 95 26.34 37.86 -7.14
N ALA A 96 25.51 38.80 -7.59
CA ALA A 96 25.87 39.76 -8.63
C ALA A 96 27.05 40.69 -8.24
N GLN A 97 27.40 40.73 -6.94
CA GLN A 97 28.49 41.48 -6.37
C GLN A 97 29.73 40.61 -6.13
N GLY A 98 29.70 39.32 -6.50
CA GLY A 98 30.80 38.37 -6.36
C GLY A 98 30.99 37.81 -4.94
N LYS A 99 29.99 37.93 -4.05
CA LYS A 99 30.03 37.32 -2.72
C LYS A 99 29.43 35.92 -2.74
N VAL A 100 30.02 35.03 -1.94
CA VAL A 100 29.53 33.65 -1.79
C VAL A 100 28.29 33.63 -0.92
N VAL A 101 27.18 33.18 -1.50
CA VAL A 101 25.92 32.91 -0.81
C VAL A 101 25.87 31.43 -0.44
N PRO A 102 25.73 31.06 0.85
CA PRO A 102 25.59 29.67 1.27
C PRO A 102 24.31 29.03 0.72
N GLY A 103 24.35 27.71 0.54
CA GLY A 103 23.19 26.94 0.11
C GLY A 103 22.05 27.02 1.13
N HIS A 104 20.83 27.25 0.65
CA HIS A 104 19.67 27.47 1.50
C HIS A 104 18.39 26.91 0.87
N TRP A 105 17.36 26.76 1.70
CA TRP A 105 16.04 26.31 1.26
C TRP A 105 15.14 27.52 1.02
N GLU A 106 14.63 27.65 -0.20
CA GLU A 106 13.62 28.65 -0.53
C GLU A 106 12.24 28.00 -0.64
N THR A 107 11.22 28.66 -0.07
CA THR A 107 9.83 28.30 -0.31
C THR A 107 9.37 28.92 -1.62
N LEU A 108 8.94 28.10 -2.58
CA LEU A 108 8.29 28.61 -3.79
C LEU A 108 7.03 29.41 -3.39
N PRO A 109 6.77 30.58 -4.00
CA PRO A 109 5.50 31.25 -3.86
C PRO A 109 4.40 30.28 -4.29
N ARG A 110 3.37 30.11 -3.46
CA ARG A 110 2.18 29.33 -3.81
C ARG A 110 1.60 29.97 -5.07
N GLN A 111 1.73 29.33 -6.22
CA GLN A 111 0.98 29.72 -7.42
C GLN A 111 -0.49 29.62 -7.04
N GLN A 112 -1.11 30.78 -6.80
CA GLN A 112 -2.56 30.88 -6.65
C GLN A 112 -3.16 30.57 -8.03
N PRO A 113 -4.18 29.69 -8.11
CA PRO A 113 -4.87 29.40 -9.36
C PRO A 113 -5.59 30.63 -9.91
#